data_AF-A0A1M5ZYI5-F1
#
_entry.id   AF-A0A1M5ZYI5-F1
#
_cell.length_a   1.000
_cell.length_b   1.000
_cell.length_c   1.000
_cell.angle_alpha   90.00
_cell.angle_beta   90.00
_cell.angle_gamma   90.00
#
_symmetry.space_group_name_H-M   'P 1'
#
loop_
_entity.id
_entity.type
_entity.pdbx_description
1 polymer ?
#
loop_
_entity_poly.entity_id
_entity_poly.type
_entity_poly.pdbx_seq_one_letter_code
_entity_poly.pdbx_strand_id
1 'polypeptide(L)'
;MIAFSIILFYICKETTSKPSPESLLKINKPNDSSIIGIWKHMSPHGPVKINFKENGVVETDLGDNNSVDVISNYVVQADTIKFIDKDGKSCPNHGIYKIYHRGYTVAFDVLDDLCNGRIKSTSGFWVRPNHMEQISQLNTIIEKTNDIEYVLHRGRMYLALSKTKLAKKDFDTYLKKDSLNAKVFIHRAATRFPNGLKGIVYDCNRAIALDSTDKNAYFLRGLAYYGLNEKQKGCDDFQKSIDLGFEILKQAEYDKCKEYWQNE
;
A
#
# COMPACT_ATOMS: atom_id res chain seq x y z
N MET A 1 -20.43 -45.60 60.31
CA MET A 1 -20.22 -45.62 58.84
C MET A 1 -20.13 -44.16 58.41
N ILE A 2 -18.97 -43.51 58.40
CA ILE A 2 -17.91 -43.57 57.38
C ILE A 2 -18.48 -43.51 55.95
N ALA A 3 -18.38 -42.34 55.31
CA ALA A 3 -18.06 -42.20 53.89
C ALA A 3 -17.56 -40.77 53.61
N PHE A 4 -16.23 -40.62 53.56
CA PHE A 4 -15.53 -39.54 52.88
C PHE A 4 -15.77 -39.66 51.36
N SER A 5 -15.95 -38.55 50.64
CA SER A 5 -15.70 -38.45 49.18
C SER A 5 -15.48 -36.97 48.83
N ILE A 6 -14.25 -36.51 48.96
CA ILE A 6 -13.27 -36.30 47.86
C ILE A 6 -13.69 -35.16 46.94
N ILE A 7 -13.17 -33.97 47.27
CA ILE A 7 -13.06 -32.82 46.39
C ILE A 7 -12.06 -33.20 45.28
N LEU A 8 -12.51 -33.40 44.05
CA LEU A 8 -11.61 -33.48 42.90
C LEU A 8 -11.14 -32.05 42.55
N PHE A 9 -9.94 -31.71 43.01
CA PHE A 9 -9.13 -30.68 42.39
C PHE A 9 -8.72 -31.16 41.00
N TYR A 10 -9.40 -30.66 39.96
CA TYR A 10 -8.85 -30.71 38.61
C TYR A 10 -7.68 -29.72 38.53
N ILE A 11 -6.49 -30.21 38.86
CA ILE A 11 -5.23 -29.55 38.52
C ILE A 11 -5.10 -29.67 37.00
N CYS A 12 -5.48 -28.60 36.29
CA CYS A 12 -5.21 -28.49 34.87
C CYS A 12 -3.70 -28.31 34.71
N LYS A 13 -3.03 -29.39 34.29
CA LYS A 13 -1.64 -29.38 33.85
C LYS A 13 -1.54 -28.35 32.72
N GLU A 14 -0.84 -27.25 32.95
CA GLU A 14 -0.37 -26.38 31.86
C GLU A 14 0.60 -27.20 31.01
N THR A 15 0.07 -27.83 29.96
CA THR A 15 0.90 -28.29 28.86
C THR A 15 1.35 -27.05 28.11
N THR A 16 2.56 -26.58 28.41
CA THR A 16 3.29 -25.67 27.51
C THR A 16 3.49 -26.41 26.19
N SER A 17 2.54 -26.24 25.27
CA SER A 17 2.68 -26.77 23.92
C SER A 17 3.90 -26.11 23.31
N LYS A 18 4.95 -26.89 23.06
CA LYS A 18 6.06 -26.44 22.22
C LYS A 18 5.45 -25.85 20.93
N PRO A 19 5.80 -24.60 20.56
CA PRO A 19 5.34 -24.04 19.30
C PRO A 19 5.60 -25.05 18.19
N SER A 20 4.57 -25.38 17.40
CA SER A 20 4.72 -26.27 16.24
C SER A 20 5.83 -25.72 15.33
N PRO A 21 6.56 -26.56 14.56
CA PRO A 21 7.58 -26.06 13.63
C PRO A 21 7.08 -24.96 12.69
N GLU A 22 5.77 -24.97 12.38
CA GLU A 22 5.08 -23.93 11.60
C GLU A 22 5.04 -22.57 12.32
N SER A 23 4.89 -22.54 13.64
CA SER A 23 4.89 -21.31 14.44
C SER A 23 6.29 -20.67 14.63
N LEU A 24 7.35 -21.35 14.20
CA LEU A 24 8.73 -20.83 14.16
C LEU A 24 9.09 -20.18 12.82
N LEU A 25 8.27 -20.35 11.78
CA LEU A 25 8.50 -19.78 10.46
C LEU A 25 8.12 -18.30 10.47
N LYS A 26 9.04 -17.45 10.93
CA LYS A 26 8.91 -15.99 10.86
C LYS A 26 9.72 -15.46 9.70
N ILE A 27 9.22 -14.41 9.04
CA ILE A 27 10.05 -13.62 8.14
C ILE A 27 11.17 -13.00 8.98
N ASN A 28 12.41 -13.13 8.55
CA ASN A 28 13.51 -12.35 9.12
C ASN A 28 13.34 -10.91 8.66
N LYS A 29 12.72 -10.05 9.48
CA LYS A 29 12.58 -8.62 9.14
C LYS A 29 13.92 -7.91 9.41
N PRO A 30 14.24 -6.82 8.68
CA PRO A 30 15.33 -5.95 9.08
C PRO A 30 15.12 -5.50 10.54
N ASN A 31 16.20 -5.50 11.33
CA ASN A 31 16.13 -5.13 12.74
C ASN A 31 15.81 -3.65 12.96
N ASP A 32 16.03 -2.80 11.94
CA ASP A 32 15.59 -1.41 11.99
C ASP A 32 14.17 -1.27 11.44
N SER A 33 13.38 -0.46 12.14
CA SER A 33 12.13 0.11 11.64
C SER A 33 12.38 1.40 10.84
N SER A 34 13.64 1.69 10.51
CA SER A 34 14.03 2.92 9.86
C SER A 34 13.61 2.90 8.39
N ILE A 35 13.49 4.11 7.86
CA ILE A 35 13.26 4.34 6.43
C ILE A 35 14.57 4.41 5.64
N ILE A 36 15.72 4.30 6.30
CA ILE A 36 17.03 4.49 5.68
C ILE A 36 17.28 3.43 4.60
N GLY A 37 17.93 3.86 3.52
CA GLY A 37 18.32 3.04 2.39
C GLY A 37 17.51 3.29 1.12
N ILE A 38 17.75 2.44 0.13
CA ILE A 38 17.20 2.58 -1.23
C ILE A 38 15.89 1.80 -1.34
N TRP A 39 14.79 2.51 -1.52
CA TRP A 39 13.47 1.93 -1.75
C TRP A 39 13.12 2.01 -3.23
N LYS A 40 12.51 0.94 -3.76
CA LYS A 40 12.23 0.79 -5.19
C LYS A 40 10.74 0.58 -5.48
N HIS A 41 10.26 1.15 -6.57
CA HIS A 41 8.92 0.96 -7.12
C HIS A 41 8.97 0.88 -8.64
N MET A 42 8.38 -0.15 -9.27
CA MET A 42 8.40 -0.29 -10.73
C MET A 42 7.29 0.50 -11.40
N SER A 43 7.68 1.47 -12.23
CA SER A 43 6.79 2.18 -13.13
C SER A 43 6.89 1.64 -14.58
N PRO A 44 5.97 2.03 -15.49
CA PRO A 44 6.09 1.70 -16.92
C PRO A 44 7.37 2.21 -17.60
N HIS A 45 7.99 3.29 -17.07
CA HIS A 45 9.19 3.89 -17.65
C HIS A 45 10.49 3.30 -17.09
N GLY A 46 10.39 2.54 -15.99
CA GLY A 46 11.55 1.99 -15.31
C GLY A 46 11.44 2.05 -13.78
N PRO A 47 12.53 1.70 -13.09
CA PRO A 47 12.57 1.68 -11.64
C PRO A 47 12.62 3.09 -11.05
N VAL A 48 11.57 3.47 -10.34
CA VAL A 48 11.58 4.66 -9.49
C VAL A 48 12.29 4.30 -8.19
N LYS A 49 13.16 5.18 -7.69
CA LYS A 49 13.89 4.95 -6.44
C LYS A 49 13.84 6.16 -5.53
N ILE A 50 13.77 5.88 -4.23
CA ILE A 50 13.93 6.89 -3.19
C ILE A 50 15.01 6.39 -2.23
N ASN A 51 16.10 7.13 -2.13
CA ASN A 51 17.24 6.80 -1.27
C ASN A 51 17.24 7.72 -0.04
N PHE A 52 16.80 7.20 1.11
CA PHE A 52 16.84 7.93 2.37
C PHE A 52 18.21 7.76 3.02
N LYS A 53 18.93 8.87 3.20
CA LYS A 53 20.24 8.89 3.86
C LYS A 53 20.11 9.19 5.35
N GLU A 54 21.11 8.76 6.11
CA GLU A 54 21.18 8.96 7.57
C GLU A 54 21.30 10.44 7.95
N ASN A 55 21.85 11.27 7.07
CA ASN A 55 22.01 12.71 7.29
C ASN A 55 20.75 13.54 6.99
N GLY A 56 19.58 12.91 6.81
CA GLY A 56 18.32 13.59 6.54
C GLY A 56 18.11 14.05 5.09
N VAL A 57 19.02 13.69 4.19
CA VAL A 57 18.87 13.92 2.74
C VAL A 57 18.15 12.73 2.10
N VAL A 58 17.31 13.01 1.12
CA VAL A 58 16.69 12.02 0.25
C VAL A 58 16.97 12.33 -1.21
N GLU A 59 17.33 11.31 -1.97
CA GLU A 59 17.53 11.38 -3.41
C GLU A 59 16.43 10.58 -4.10
N THR A 60 15.74 11.21 -5.04
CA THR A 60 14.66 10.58 -5.81
C THR A 60 15.05 10.47 -7.28
N ASP A 61 14.95 9.26 -7.80
CA ASP A 61 15.06 8.88 -9.21
C ASP A 61 13.64 8.59 -9.70
N LEU A 62 13.14 9.39 -10.65
CA LEU A 62 11.77 9.30 -11.18
C LEU A 62 11.62 8.20 -12.25
N GLY A 63 12.68 7.44 -12.51
CA GLY A 63 12.65 6.21 -13.30
C GLY A 63 12.74 6.41 -14.80
N ASP A 64 13.25 7.55 -15.28
CA ASP A 64 13.44 7.84 -16.71
C ASP A 64 14.85 7.49 -17.23
N ASN A 65 15.89 7.78 -16.45
CA ASN A 65 17.29 7.61 -16.87
C ASN A 65 18.23 7.06 -15.78
N ASN A 66 17.67 6.60 -14.65
CA ASN A 66 18.43 6.03 -13.53
C ASN A 66 19.39 7.04 -12.86
N SER A 67 19.09 8.34 -12.95
CA SER A 67 19.80 9.43 -12.29
C SER A 67 18.94 10.08 -11.20
N VAL A 68 19.55 10.87 -10.32
CA VAL A 68 18.83 11.59 -9.28
C VAL A 68 18.18 12.83 -9.89
N ASP A 69 16.85 12.87 -9.88
CA ASP A 69 16.04 13.97 -10.40
C ASP A 69 15.75 15.05 -9.36
N VAL A 70 15.63 14.65 -8.10
CA VAL A 70 15.22 15.52 -6.98
C VAL A 70 16.04 15.18 -5.75
N ILE A 71 16.59 16.22 -5.12
CA ILE A 71 17.22 16.14 -3.81
C ILE A 71 16.36 16.91 -2.84
N SER A 72 15.95 16.26 -1.75
CA SER A 72 15.15 16.88 -0.70
C SER A 72 15.80 16.63 0.66
N ASN A 73 15.48 17.48 1.64
CA ASN A 73 15.59 17.09 3.04
C ASN A 73 14.29 16.44 3.47
N TYR A 74 14.35 15.54 4.45
CA TYR A 74 13.16 14.98 5.07
C TYR A 74 13.21 15.06 6.59
N VAL A 75 12.04 15.15 7.20
CA VAL A 75 11.85 15.07 8.65
C VAL A 75 10.75 14.04 8.93
N VAL A 76 11.05 13.07 9.81
CA VAL A 76 10.06 12.10 10.29
C VAL A 76 9.57 12.54 11.65
N GLN A 77 8.25 12.62 11.82
CA GLN A 77 7.59 12.88 13.09
C GLN A 77 6.46 11.86 13.27
N ALA A 78 6.62 10.96 14.24
CA ALA A 78 5.71 9.83 14.44
C ALA A 78 5.47 9.01 13.16
N ASP A 79 4.23 8.96 12.66
CA ASP A 79 3.84 8.25 11.44
C ASP A 79 3.75 9.18 10.22
N THR A 80 4.40 10.33 10.26
CA THR A 80 4.38 11.33 9.20
C THR A 80 5.79 11.66 8.73
N ILE A 81 5.97 11.84 7.42
CA ILE A 81 7.21 12.29 6.79
C ILE A 81 6.96 13.57 5.99
N LYS A 82 7.82 14.57 6.20
CA LYS A 82 7.79 15.84 5.48
C LYS A 82 9.00 15.94 4.56
N PHE A 83 8.77 16.18 3.28
CA PHE A 83 9.79 16.45 2.27
C PHE A 83 9.90 17.96 2.00
N ILE A 84 11.14 18.44 1.85
CA ILE A 84 11.47 19.83 1.50
C ILE A 84 12.54 19.78 0.41
N ASP A 85 12.17 20.08 -0.83
CA ASP A 85 13.08 19.99 -1.96
C ASP A 85 14.18 21.06 -1.88
N LYS A 86 15.37 20.69 -2.35
CA LYS A 86 16.55 21.56 -2.42
C LYS A 86 16.96 21.79 -3.86
N ASP A 87 17.17 20.71 -4.61
CA ASP A 87 17.69 20.74 -5.97
C ASP A 87 16.90 19.83 -6.92
N GLY A 88 17.03 20.09 -8.23
CA GLY A 88 16.44 19.28 -9.30
C GLY A 88 15.11 19.82 -9.81
N LYS A 89 14.14 18.93 -10.12
CA LYS A 89 12.73 19.29 -10.44
C LYS A 89 12.01 19.81 -9.17
N SER A 90 12.59 20.84 -8.55
CA SER A 90 12.31 21.33 -7.20
C SER A 90 10.97 22.03 -7.13
N CYS A 91 10.23 21.79 -6.04
CA CYS A 91 9.08 22.58 -5.65
C CYS A 91 9.35 23.33 -4.35
N PRO A 92 9.02 24.64 -4.27
CA PRO A 92 9.32 25.45 -3.08
C PRO A 92 8.47 25.09 -1.85
N ASN A 93 7.31 24.47 -2.04
CA ASN A 93 6.41 24.10 -0.95
C ASN A 93 6.77 22.73 -0.38
N HIS A 94 6.29 22.38 0.82
CA HIS A 94 6.57 21.07 1.42
C HIS A 94 5.56 20.00 1.00
N GLY A 95 5.90 18.74 1.25
CA GLY A 95 5.00 17.61 1.05
C GLY A 95 4.97 16.73 2.30
N ILE A 96 3.78 16.51 2.86
CA ILE A 96 3.52 15.77 4.07
C ILE A 96 2.78 14.49 3.72
N TYR A 97 3.33 13.37 4.17
CA TYR A 97 2.81 12.05 3.89
C TYR A 97 2.72 11.24 5.16
N LYS A 98 1.63 10.49 5.32
CA LYS A 98 1.55 9.43 6.31
C LYS A 98 2.38 8.25 5.82
N ILE A 99 3.23 7.70 6.67
CA ILE A 99 4.13 6.62 6.35
C ILE A 99 3.74 5.33 7.08
N TYR A 100 3.77 4.21 6.34
CA TYR A 100 3.50 2.88 6.88
C TYR A 100 4.71 1.97 6.72
N HIS A 101 5.42 1.75 7.82
CA HIS A 101 6.53 0.79 7.88
C HIS A 101 6.03 -0.64 8.05
N ARG A 102 6.35 -1.51 7.09
CA ARG A 102 5.92 -2.92 7.09
C ARG A 102 7.12 -3.83 6.82
N GLY A 103 8.22 -3.57 7.53
CA GLY A 103 9.51 -4.26 7.39
C GLY A 103 10.18 -3.95 6.06
N TYR A 104 9.96 -4.79 5.06
CA TYR A 104 10.55 -4.67 3.74
C TYR A 104 9.73 -3.87 2.74
N THR A 105 8.50 -3.51 3.12
CA THR A 105 7.68 -2.58 2.36
C THR A 105 7.47 -1.30 3.14
N VAL A 106 7.46 -0.18 2.44
CA VAL A 106 6.96 1.10 2.93
C VAL A 106 5.87 1.58 1.98
N ALA A 107 4.86 2.24 2.53
CA ALA A 107 3.83 2.91 1.77
C ALA A 107 3.64 4.33 2.30
N PHE A 108 3.22 5.22 1.40
CA PHE A 108 2.95 6.62 1.71
C PHE A 108 1.52 6.94 1.28
N ASP A 109 0.75 7.52 2.20
CA ASP A 109 -0.51 8.19 1.86
C ASP A 109 -0.25 9.69 1.91
N VAL A 110 -0.62 10.39 0.84
CA VAL A 110 -0.58 11.85 0.80
C VAL A 110 -1.51 12.41 1.88
N LEU A 111 -0.98 13.32 2.70
CA LEU A 111 -1.76 14.17 3.60
C LEU A 111 -1.88 15.58 3.01
N ASP A 112 -0.77 16.15 2.57
CA ASP A 112 -0.70 17.46 1.90
C ASP A 112 0.52 17.47 0.97
N ASP A 113 0.38 17.88 -0.28
CA ASP A 113 1.53 18.05 -1.17
C ASP A 113 1.24 19.15 -2.18
N LEU A 114 1.50 20.38 -1.75
CA LEU A 114 1.36 21.66 -2.45
C LEU A 114 2.24 21.81 -3.71
N CYS A 115 2.64 20.69 -4.31
CA CYS A 115 3.61 20.54 -5.39
C CYS A 115 3.15 19.58 -6.49
N ASN A 116 1.86 19.20 -6.48
CA ASN A 116 1.29 18.28 -7.46
C ASN A 116 1.95 16.89 -7.49
N GLY A 117 2.27 16.31 -6.34
CA GLY A 117 2.55 14.89 -6.15
C GLY A 117 4.01 14.49 -6.34
N ARG A 118 4.88 14.68 -5.34
CA ARG A 118 6.24 14.09 -5.32
C ARG A 118 6.16 12.57 -5.35
N ILE A 119 5.22 12.01 -4.58
CA ILE A 119 4.84 10.60 -4.64
C ILE A 119 3.39 10.56 -5.13
N LYS A 120 3.22 10.43 -6.46
CA LYS A 120 1.90 10.32 -7.11
C LYS A 120 1.35 8.91 -6.96
N SER A 121 0.97 8.51 -5.74
CA SER A 121 0.44 7.16 -5.54
C SER A 121 -0.84 7.11 -4.72
N THR A 122 -1.73 6.24 -5.16
CA THR A 122 -3.06 5.95 -4.59
C THR A 122 -3.01 4.70 -3.70
N SER A 123 -1.85 4.06 -3.59
CA SER A 123 -1.54 2.90 -2.74
C SER A 123 -0.19 2.34 -3.22
N GLY A 124 0.87 3.12 -3.00
CA GLY A 124 2.19 2.82 -3.54
C GLY A 124 3.02 2.04 -2.56
N PHE A 125 3.27 0.77 -2.84
CA PHE A 125 4.27 0.01 -2.10
C PHE A 125 5.64 0.22 -2.71
N TRP A 126 6.60 0.49 -1.86
CA TRP A 126 8.02 0.50 -2.17
C TRP A 126 8.68 -0.66 -1.44
N VAL A 127 9.70 -1.26 -2.07
CA VAL A 127 10.40 -2.42 -1.52
C VAL A 127 11.89 -2.13 -1.30
N ARG A 128 12.46 -2.73 -0.25
CA ARG A 128 13.92 -2.71 -0.03
C ARG A 128 14.69 -3.44 -1.15
N PRO A 129 16.00 -3.20 -1.35
CA PRO A 129 16.75 -3.79 -2.46
C PRO A 129 16.84 -5.32 -2.38
N ASN A 130 16.86 -5.88 -1.16
CA ASN A 130 16.89 -7.33 -0.90
C ASN A 130 15.49 -7.99 -0.90
N HIS A 131 14.47 -7.37 -1.51
CA HIS A 131 13.10 -7.90 -1.58
C HIS A 131 13.01 -9.32 -2.15
N MET A 132 13.93 -9.74 -3.02
CA MET A 132 13.94 -11.09 -3.59
C MET A 132 14.14 -12.17 -2.53
N GLU A 133 15.01 -11.92 -1.55
CA GLU A 133 15.23 -12.82 -0.42
C GLU A 133 13.93 -12.98 0.39
N GLN A 134 13.26 -11.86 0.68
CA GLN A 134 12.01 -11.89 1.42
C GLN A 134 10.89 -12.60 0.67
N ILE A 135 10.79 -12.43 -0.66
CA ILE A 135 9.82 -13.18 -1.47
C ILE A 135 10.07 -14.69 -1.36
N SER A 136 11.35 -15.11 -1.34
CA SER A 136 11.72 -16.52 -1.14
C SER A 136 11.26 -17.04 0.24
N GLN A 137 11.51 -16.27 1.30
CA GLN A 137 11.05 -16.60 2.66
C GLN A 137 9.51 -16.69 2.71
N LEU A 138 8.81 -15.71 2.12
CA LEU A 138 7.35 -15.69 2.03
C LEU A 138 6.79 -16.92 1.31
N ASN A 139 7.41 -17.36 0.21
CA ASN A 139 6.99 -18.58 -0.48
C ASN A 139 7.05 -19.79 0.46
N THR A 140 8.18 -19.97 1.14
CA THR A 140 8.38 -21.08 2.09
C THR A 140 7.36 -21.05 3.24
N ILE A 141 7.05 -19.86 3.76
CA ILE A 141 6.09 -19.69 4.86
C ILE A 141 4.66 -19.98 4.39
N ILE A 142 4.25 -19.44 3.24
CA ILE A 142 2.91 -19.60 2.69
C ILE A 142 2.60 -21.07 2.39
N GLU A 143 3.58 -21.83 1.88
CA GLU A 143 3.45 -23.26 1.64
C GLU A 143 3.19 -24.07 2.91
N LYS A 144 3.63 -23.58 4.07
CA LYS A 144 3.62 -24.33 5.33
C LYS A 144 2.55 -23.87 6.33
N THR A 145 2.17 -22.60 6.34
CA THR A 145 1.43 -22.01 7.48
C THR A 145 -0.02 -21.67 7.18
N ASN A 146 -0.45 -21.73 5.91
CA ASN A 146 -1.80 -21.35 5.46
C ASN A 146 -2.27 -19.94 5.90
N ASP A 147 -1.36 -19.12 6.46
CA ASP A 147 -1.62 -17.81 7.02
C ASP A 147 -1.69 -16.77 5.89
N ILE A 148 -2.84 -16.11 5.83
CA ILE A 148 -3.18 -15.17 4.76
C ILE A 148 -2.42 -13.87 4.85
N GLU A 149 -1.93 -13.49 6.02
CA GLU A 149 -1.18 -12.23 6.17
C GLU A 149 0.12 -12.30 5.37
N TYR A 150 0.77 -13.45 5.31
CA TYR A 150 1.94 -13.65 4.45
C TYR A 150 1.59 -13.58 2.96
N VAL A 151 0.43 -14.09 2.55
CA VAL A 151 -0.07 -13.96 1.17
C VAL A 151 -0.32 -12.48 0.84
N LEU A 152 -0.90 -11.71 1.75
CA LEU A 152 -1.10 -10.27 1.59
C LEU A 152 0.22 -9.51 1.46
N HIS A 153 1.21 -9.83 2.31
CA HIS A 153 2.54 -9.24 2.21
C HIS A 153 3.19 -9.51 0.86
N ARG A 154 3.16 -10.76 0.38
CA ARG A 154 3.73 -11.12 -0.93
C ARG A 154 2.98 -10.44 -2.09
N GLY A 155 1.65 -10.35 -2.01
CA GLY A 155 0.83 -9.65 -2.99
C GLY A 155 1.19 -8.16 -3.11
N ARG A 156 1.40 -7.46 -1.98
CA ARG A 156 1.85 -6.05 -1.96
C ARG A 156 3.22 -5.88 -2.59
N MET A 157 4.15 -6.79 -2.34
CA MET A 157 5.47 -6.76 -2.97
C MET A 157 5.40 -7.00 -4.48
N TYR A 158 4.59 -7.96 -4.93
CA TYR A 158 4.38 -8.18 -6.34
C TYR A 158 3.74 -6.97 -7.02
N LEU A 159 2.84 -6.25 -6.33
CA LEU A 159 2.28 -4.99 -6.82
C LEU A 159 3.37 -3.91 -6.96
N ALA A 160 4.24 -3.73 -5.95
CA ALA A 160 5.38 -2.80 -6.01
C ALA A 160 6.34 -3.09 -7.19
N LEU A 161 6.48 -4.37 -7.53
CA LEU A 161 7.35 -4.86 -8.61
C LEU A 161 6.64 -4.94 -9.96
N SER A 162 5.43 -4.38 -10.09
CA SER A 162 4.60 -4.45 -11.31
C SER A 162 4.31 -5.88 -11.80
N LYS A 163 4.42 -6.88 -10.92
CA LYS A 163 4.04 -8.29 -11.17
C LYS A 163 2.54 -8.48 -10.92
N THR A 164 1.72 -7.72 -11.64
CA THR A 164 0.26 -7.59 -11.40
C THR A 164 -0.48 -8.93 -11.41
N LYS A 165 -0.12 -9.86 -12.31
CA LYS A 165 -0.72 -11.21 -12.36
C LYS A 165 -0.51 -11.99 -11.06
N LEU A 166 0.71 -11.95 -10.52
CA LEU A 166 1.04 -12.64 -9.26
C LEU A 166 0.39 -11.94 -8.06
N ALA A 167 0.44 -10.61 -8.02
CA ALA A 167 -0.23 -9.81 -6.99
C ALA A 167 -1.74 -10.12 -6.94
N LYS A 168 -2.40 -10.13 -8.10
CA LYS A 168 -3.83 -10.45 -8.21
C LYS A 168 -4.14 -11.84 -7.64
N LYS A 169 -3.33 -12.85 -7.99
CA LYS A 169 -3.50 -14.22 -7.49
C LYS A 169 -3.43 -14.29 -5.97
N ASP A 170 -2.48 -13.57 -5.37
CA ASP A 170 -2.34 -13.50 -3.92
C ASP A 170 -3.53 -12.78 -3.26
N PHE A 171 -3.98 -11.65 -3.82
CA PHE A 171 -5.17 -10.96 -3.31
C PHE A 171 -6.47 -11.77 -3.47
N ASP A 172 -6.61 -12.52 -4.57
CA ASP A 172 -7.73 -13.46 -4.75
C ASP A 172 -7.69 -14.57 -3.70
N THR A 173 -6.50 -15.08 -3.37
CA THR A 173 -6.32 -16.10 -2.33
C THR A 173 -6.65 -15.56 -0.95
N TYR A 174 -6.24 -14.33 -0.63
CA TYR A 174 -6.59 -13.65 0.61
C TYR A 174 -8.11 -13.48 0.75
N LEU A 175 -8.75 -12.88 -0.28
CA LEU A 175 -10.17 -12.53 -0.24
C LEU A 175 -11.11 -13.73 -0.21
N LYS A 176 -10.63 -14.93 -0.57
CA LYS A 176 -11.37 -16.19 -0.37
C LYS A 176 -11.50 -16.58 1.10
N LYS A 177 -10.59 -16.11 1.96
CA LYS A 177 -10.52 -16.45 3.38
C LYS A 177 -10.98 -15.31 4.27
N ASP A 178 -10.60 -14.08 3.95
CA ASP A 178 -11.11 -12.87 4.59
C ASP A 178 -11.66 -11.91 3.54
N SER A 179 -12.98 -11.78 3.51
CA SER A 179 -13.71 -10.93 2.56
C SER A 179 -14.11 -9.56 3.14
N LEU A 180 -13.73 -9.26 4.39
CA LEU A 180 -14.10 -8.02 5.08
C LEU A 180 -12.98 -6.96 5.07
N ASN A 181 -11.81 -7.29 4.50
CA ASN A 181 -10.70 -6.37 4.40
C ASN A 181 -10.80 -5.44 3.17
N ALA A 182 -11.38 -4.26 3.35
CA ALA A 182 -11.60 -3.26 2.30
C ALA A 182 -10.33 -2.95 1.48
N LYS A 183 -9.18 -2.82 2.16
CA LYS A 183 -7.89 -2.46 1.52
C LYS A 183 -7.42 -3.52 0.53
N VAL A 184 -7.76 -4.79 0.75
CA VAL A 184 -7.34 -5.87 -0.17
C VAL A 184 -8.13 -5.82 -1.48
N PHE A 185 -9.39 -5.39 -1.46
CA PHE A 185 -10.12 -5.10 -2.69
C PHE A 185 -9.46 -3.97 -3.48
N ILE A 186 -9.03 -2.90 -2.82
CA ILE A 186 -8.33 -1.77 -3.47
C ILE A 186 -7.01 -2.24 -4.09
N HIS A 187 -6.20 -3.02 -3.37
CA HIS A 187 -4.96 -3.56 -3.93
C HIS A 187 -5.25 -4.47 -5.13
N ARG A 188 -6.32 -5.28 -5.08
CA ARG A 188 -6.71 -6.11 -6.23
C ARG A 188 -7.21 -5.28 -7.40
N ALA A 189 -7.96 -4.21 -7.15
CA ALA A 189 -8.39 -3.27 -8.17
C ALA A 189 -7.17 -2.67 -8.90
N ALA A 190 -6.13 -2.25 -8.16
CA ALA A 190 -4.90 -1.72 -8.74
C ALA A 190 -4.20 -2.69 -9.71
N THR A 191 -4.32 -4.01 -9.53
CA THR A 191 -3.73 -5.01 -10.45
C THR A 191 -4.43 -5.10 -11.81
N ARG A 192 -5.62 -4.51 -11.95
CA ARG A 192 -6.49 -4.68 -13.12
C ARG A 192 -6.31 -3.58 -14.17
N PHE A 193 -5.65 -2.47 -13.84
CA PHE A 193 -5.38 -1.42 -14.82
C PHE A 193 -4.39 -1.88 -15.90
N PRO A 194 -4.52 -1.39 -17.14
CA PRO A 194 -5.60 -0.53 -17.65
C PRO A 194 -6.83 -1.31 -18.19
N ASN A 195 -6.76 -2.64 -18.30
CA ASN A 195 -7.70 -3.41 -19.13
C ASN A 195 -8.94 -3.94 -18.39
N GLY A 196 -8.89 -4.08 -17.07
CA GLY A 196 -9.92 -4.73 -16.25
C GLY A 196 -10.90 -3.75 -15.60
N LEU A 197 -11.31 -2.69 -16.30
CA LEU A 197 -12.06 -1.55 -15.75
C LEU A 197 -13.35 -1.95 -15.01
N LYS A 198 -14.17 -2.85 -15.58
CA LYS A 198 -15.38 -3.35 -14.90
C LYS A 198 -15.05 -4.08 -13.59
N GLY A 199 -13.93 -4.81 -13.57
CA GLY A 199 -13.44 -5.45 -12.36
C GLY A 199 -12.96 -4.42 -11.33
N ILE A 200 -12.33 -3.33 -11.76
CA ILE A 200 -11.92 -2.24 -10.85
C ILE A 200 -13.15 -1.65 -10.16
N VAL A 201 -14.19 -1.31 -10.93
CA VAL A 201 -15.46 -0.83 -10.39
C VAL A 201 -16.05 -1.81 -9.37
N TYR A 202 -16.09 -3.11 -9.68
CA TYR A 202 -16.57 -4.13 -8.75
C TYR A 202 -15.78 -4.15 -7.42
N ASP A 203 -14.45 -4.16 -7.49
CA ASP A 203 -13.61 -4.20 -6.28
C ASP A 203 -13.74 -2.91 -5.47
N CYS A 204 -13.76 -1.75 -6.13
CA CYS A 204 -13.96 -0.47 -5.46
C CYS A 204 -15.35 -0.37 -4.80
N ASN A 205 -16.40 -0.89 -5.44
CA ASN A 205 -17.74 -0.95 -4.82
C ASN A 205 -17.73 -1.79 -3.54
N ARG A 206 -17.02 -2.93 -3.54
CA ARG A 206 -16.84 -3.76 -2.34
C ARG A 206 -16.05 -3.03 -1.26
N ALA A 207 -14.97 -2.35 -1.64
CA ALA A 207 -14.17 -1.57 -0.70
C ALA A 207 -14.99 -0.44 -0.06
N ILE A 208 -15.71 0.35 -0.85
CA ILE A 208 -16.55 1.47 -0.38
C ILE A 208 -17.69 1.00 0.52
N ALA A 209 -18.27 -0.17 0.25
CA ALA A 209 -19.30 -0.75 1.11
C ALA A 209 -18.75 -1.18 2.48
N LEU A 210 -17.46 -1.52 2.57
CA LEU A 210 -16.80 -1.90 3.82
C LEU A 210 -16.19 -0.69 4.55
N ASP A 211 -15.68 0.29 3.79
CA ASP A 211 -15.11 1.53 4.27
C ASP A 211 -15.45 2.66 3.29
N SER A 212 -16.48 3.44 3.62
CA SER A 212 -16.95 4.54 2.78
C SER A 212 -16.04 5.77 2.81
N THR A 213 -14.97 5.75 3.60
CA THR A 213 -14.01 6.86 3.76
C THR A 213 -12.71 6.61 3.02
N ASP A 214 -12.55 5.46 2.36
CA ASP A 214 -11.34 5.16 1.60
C ASP A 214 -11.30 5.96 0.29
N LYS A 215 -10.60 7.09 0.33
CA LYS A 215 -10.37 7.97 -0.81
C LYS A 215 -9.78 7.25 -2.03
N ASN A 216 -8.92 6.25 -1.83
CA ASN A 216 -8.32 5.51 -2.94
C ASN A 216 -9.34 4.64 -3.68
N ALA A 217 -10.34 4.12 -2.98
CA ALA A 217 -11.41 3.36 -3.61
C ALA A 217 -12.21 4.22 -4.59
N TYR A 218 -12.57 5.45 -4.21
CA TYR A 218 -13.23 6.41 -5.08
C TYR A 218 -12.32 6.83 -6.24
N PHE A 219 -11.06 7.20 -5.98
CA PHE A 219 -10.13 7.58 -7.04
C PHE A 219 -9.96 6.49 -8.11
N LEU A 220 -9.73 5.23 -7.71
CA LEU A 220 -9.57 4.13 -8.66
C LEU A 220 -10.88 3.83 -9.40
N ARG A 221 -12.04 3.98 -8.76
CA ARG A 221 -13.34 3.81 -9.40
C ARG A 221 -13.60 4.93 -10.42
N GLY A 222 -13.24 6.16 -10.09
CA GLY A 222 -13.32 7.31 -10.98
C GLY A 222 -12.50 7.11 -12.26
N LEU A 223 -11.24 6.67 -12.13
CA LEU A 223 -10.39 6.30 -13.27
C LEU A 223 -11.03 5.19 -14.13
N ALA A 224 -11.65 4.21 -13.48
CA ALA A 224 -12.30 3.10 -14.18
C ALA A 224 -13.55 3.54 -14.96
N TYR A 225 -14.41 4.37 -14.35
CA TYR A 225 -15.57 4.95 -15.02
C TYR A 225 -15.16 5.83 -16.20
N TYR A 226 -14.11 6.63 -16.04
CA TYR A 226 -13.53 7.40 -17.15
C TYR A 226 -13.11 6.52 -18.33
N GLY A 227 -12.37 5.44 -18.06
CA GLY A 227 -11.97 4.50 -19.11
C GLY A 227 -13.15 3.72 -19.72
N LEU A 228 -14.28 3.61 -19.00
CA LEU A 228 -15.54 3.05 -19.48
C LEU A 228 -16.44 4.06 -20.20
N ASN A 229 -15.96 5.30 -20.40
CA ASN A 229 -16.69 6.42 -20.99
C ASN A 229 -17.90 6.90 -20.15
N GLU A 230 -17.96 6.55 -18.86
CA GLU A 230 -18.93 7.03 -17.88
C GLU A 230 -18.39 8.27 -17.14
N LYS A 231 -18.03 9.32 -17.91
CA LYS A 231 -17.21 10.45 -17.42
C LYS A 231 -17.81 11.19 -16.22
N GLN A 232 -19.12 11.45 -16.22
CA GLN A 232 -19.80 12.11 -15.09
C GLN A 232 -19.55 11.35 -13.77
N LYS A 233 -19.86 10.04 -13.74
CA LYS A 233 -19.61 9.20 -12.56
C LYS A 233 -18.14 9.19 -12.16
N GLY A 234 -17.25 9.25 -13.15
CA GLY A 234 -15.83 9.40 -12.95
C GLY A 234 -15.47 10.67 -12.17
N CYS A 235 -16.03 11.81 -12.58
CA CYS A 235 -15.85 13.10 -11.90
C CYS A 235 -16.49 13.15 -10.52
N ASP A 236 -17.66 12.55 -10.35
CA ASP A 236 -18.33 12.48 -9.04
C ASP A 236 -17.45 11.71 -8.04
N ASP A 237 -16.86 10.60 -8.48
CA ASP A 237 -15.93 9.82 -7.67
C ASP A 237 -14.61 10.56 -7.39
N PHE A 238 -14.09 11.31 -8.36
CA PHE A 238 -12.93 12.16 -8.13
C PHE A 238 -13.23 13.26 -7.11
N GLN A 239 -14.38 13.93 -7.20
CA GLN A 239 -14.81 14.92 -6.22
C GLN A 239 -14.92 14.29 -4.83
N LYS A 240 -15.57 13.13 -4.73
CA LYS A 240 -15.70 12.43 -3.44
C LYS A 240 -14.34 12.05 -2.85
N SER A 241 -13.37 11.66 -3.69
CA SER A 241 -12.01 11.42 -3.26
C SER A 241 -11.33 12.69 -2.73
N ILE A 242 -11.53 13.85 -3.37
CA ILE A 242 -11.03 15.14 -2.87
C ILE A 242 -11.61 15.46 -1.51
N ASP A 243 -12.94 15.36 -1.37
CA ASP A 243 -13.65 15.69 -0.13
C ASP A 243 -13.17 14.84 1.05
N LEU A 244 -12.67 13.63 0.77
CA LEU A 244 -12.06 12.70 1.74
C LEU A 244 -10.55 12.95 1.95
N GLY A 245 -10.02 14.09 1.49
CA GLY A 245 -8.63 14.51 1.68
C GLY A 245 -7.66 13.94 0.64
N PHE A 246 -8.11 13.64 -0.58
CA PHE A 246 -7.21 13.41 -1.72
C PHE A 246 -6.95 14.75 -2.44
N GLU A 247 -6.36 15.69 -1.72
CA GLU A 247 -6.23 17.09 -2.17
C GLU A 247 -5.37 17.23 -3.43
N ILE A 248 -4.47 16.28 -3.70
CA ILE A 248 -3.80 16.16 -5.00
C ILE A 248 -4.65 15.31 -5.95
N LEU A 249 -5.77 15.83 -6.43
CA LEU A 249 -6.13 15.39 -7.77
C LEU A 249 -4.98 15.84 -8.68
N LYS A 250 -4.37 14.88 -9.39
CA LYS A 250 -3.40 15.24 -10.44
C LYS A 250 -4.08 16.34 -11.25
N GLN A 251 -3.42 17.47 -11.47
CA GLN A 251 -3.97 18.59 -12.25
C GLN A 251 -4.73 18.11 -13.50
N ALA A 252 -4.22 17.05 -14.14
CA ALA A 252 -4.87 16.34 -15.23
C ALA A 252 -6.32 15.85 -14.97
N GLU A 253 -6.64 15.30 -13.79
CA GLU A 253 -8.01 14.88 -13.45
C GLU A 253 -8.91 16.09 -13.14
N TYR A 254 -8.36 17.13 -12.51
CA TYR A 254 -9.10 18.39 -12.33
C TYR A 254 -9.46 19.01 -13.68
N ASP A 255 -8.48 19.13 -14.59
CA ASP A 255 -8.68 19.67 -15.92
C ASP A 255 -9.68 18.85 -16.75
N LYS A 256 -9.70 17.52 -16.55
CA LYS A 256 -10.68 16.61 -17.18
C LYS A 256 -12.10 16.77 -16.65
N CYS A 257 -12.25 17.21 -15.40
CA CYS A 257 -13.54 17.27 -14.70
C CYS A 257 -14.10 18.68 -14.52
N LYS A 258 -13.31 19.73 -14.79
CA LYS A 258 -13.73 21.13 -14.59
C LYS A 258 -15.11 21.46 -15.19
N GLU A 259 -15.42 20.91 -16.38
CA GLU A 259 -16.70 21.15 -17.07
C GLU A 259 -17.89 20.48 -16.38
N TYR A 260 -17.64 19.41 -15.61
CA TYR A 260 -18.67 18.68 -14.86
C TYR A 260 -18.92 19.27 -13.48
N TRP A 261 -17.92 19.92 -12.87
CA TRP A 261 -18.05 20.54 -11.54
C TRP A 261 -18.51 22.00 -11.58
N GLN A 262 -18.39 22.68 -12.72
CA GLN A 262 -18.81 24.08 -12.88
C GLN A 262 -20.31 24.26 -13.16
N ASN A 263 -21.07 23.16 -13.29
CA ASN A 263 -22.50 23.17 -13.61
C ASN A 263 -23.41 22.98 -12.39
N GLU A 264 -22.90 23.16 -11.16
CA GLU A 264 -23.67 23.11 -9.91
C GLU A 264 -23.80 24.50 -9.25
#